data_AF-A0A1Y3N7X5-F1
#
_entry.id   AF-A0A1Y3N7X5-F1
#
_cell.length_a   1.000
_cell.length_b   1.000
_cell.length_c   1.000
_cell.angle_alpha   90.00
_cell.angle_beta   90.00
_cell.angle_gamma   90.00
#
_symmetry.space_group_name_H-M   'P 1'
#
loop_
_entity.id
_entity.type
_entity.pdbx_description
1 polymer ?
#
loop_
_entity_poly.entity_id
_entity_poly.type
_entity_poly.pdbx_seq_one_letter_code
_entity_poly.pdbx_strand_id
1 'polypeptide(L)'
;MKFIKCFLTILVASNTLAYSIPLIKRDEIDNALNEFDKTSETTEGKINSLDGQNNVDAMKPTGNDQSLDDNISAECKKVIDEVENCFGRLTVESYDKVCDTFNSVQCQNIVNKKIADNQACKGDDVEMYQNAIIVKIIKMNLSCGKTQDGEYCPIAKYGKSRNDDELTDAVINETCKYKTCRETAVQSFTMYKKLNDLYISQTQSNMVKRKSVDNERVESALTILNKEQCIKQESGASSLNIKSSLLLSFGLFFLLYV
;
A
#
# COMPACT_ATOMS: atom_id res chain seq x y z
N MET A 1 -38.68 -18.27 31.46
CA MET A 1 -38.22 -17.25 30.48
C MET A 1 -36.96 -16.50 30.97
N LYS A 2 -35.80 -17.17 31.11
CA LYS A 2 -34.54 -16.51 31.52
C LYS A 2 -33.37 -16.72 30.53
N PHE A 3 -33.54 -17.57 29.52
CA PHE A 3 -32.47 -17.92 28.56
C PHE A 3 -32.30 -16.91 27.41
N ILE A 4 -33.29 -16.05 27.13
CA ILE A 4 -33.25 -15.11 26.00
C ILE A 4 -32.32 -13.90 26.29
N LYS A 5 -32.10 -13.55 27.56
CA LYS A 5 -31.25 -12.38 27.90
C LYS A 5 -29.75 -12.64 27.74
N CYS A 6 -29.27 -13.89 27.78
CA CYS A 6 -27.84 -14.20 27.61
C CYS A 6 -27.39 -14.17 26.14
N PHE A 7 -28.28 -14.47 25.18
CA PHE A 7 -27.92 -14.48 23.75
C PHE A 7 -27.78 -13.08 23.15
N LEU A 8 -28.53 -12.09 23.67
CA LEU A 8 -28.48 -10.71 23.19
C LEU A 8 -27.19 -9.97 23.62
N THR A 9 -26.54 -10.39 24.70
CA THR A 9 -25.28 -9.74 25.15
C THR A 9 -24.06 -10.22 24.37
N ILE A 10 -24.09 -11.45 23.84
CA ILE A 10 -22.98 -12.00 23.04
C ILE A 10 -22.95 -11.37 21.63
N LEU A 11 -24.09 -10.95 21.09
CA LEU A 11 -24.18 -10.35 19.76
C LEU A 11 -23.65 -8.89 19.67
N VAL A 12 -23.48 -8.20 20.81
CA VAL A 12 -22.96 -6.82 20.82
C VAL A 12 -21.42 -6.78 20.94
N ALA A 13 -20.80 -7.86 21.43
CA ALA A 13 -19.34 -7.96 21.55
C ALA A 13 -18.64 -8.48 20.27
N SER A 14 -19.38 -9.01 19.30
CA SER A 14 -18.80 -9.56 18.06
C SER A 14 -18.56 -8.51 16.96
N ASN A 15 -19.00 -7.27 17.15
CA ASN A 15 -18.89 -6.21 16.13
C ASN A 15 -17.62 -5.34 16.25
N THR A 16 -16.72 -5.61 17.22
CA THR A 16 -15.48 -4.82 17.40
C THR A 16 -14.24 -5.40 16.72
N LEU A 17 -14.37 -6.43 15.88
CA LEU A 17 -13.21 -7.04 15.18
C LEU A 17 -13.24 -6.96 13.66
N ALA A 18 -14.28 -6.37 13.06
CA ALA A 18 -14.24 -6.00 11.64
C ALA A 18 -13.78 -4.53 11.50
N TYR A 19 -12.60 -4.21 12.03
CA TYR A 19 -11.91 -3.00 11.59
C TYR A 19 -11.37 -3.28 10.18
N SER A 20 -12.26 -3.22 9.20
CA SER A 20 -11.84 -2.83 7.86
C SER A 20 -11.22 -1.45 8.02
N ILE A 21 -9.89 -1.38 8.08
CA ILE A 21 -9.16 -0.15 7.85
C ILE A 21 -9.83 0.45 6.61
N PRO A 22 -10.41 1.66 6.67
CA PRO A 22 -11.02 2.24 5.51
C PRO A 22 -9.89 2.38 4.49
N LEU A 23 -9.82 1.43 3.55
CA LEU A 23 -9.11 1.61 2.31
C LEU A 23 -9.63 2.94 1.80
N ILE A 24 -8.73 3.91 1.67
CA ILE A 24 -9.03 5.19 1.03
C ILE A 24 -9.90 4.86 -0.18
N LYS A 25 -11.08 5.47 -0.25
CA LYS A 25 -12.01 5.19 -1.34
C LYS A 25 -11.21 5.32 -2.64
N ARG A 26 -11.27 4.29 -3.48
CA ARG A 26 -10.52 4.22 -4.75
C ARG A 26 -10.59 5.53 -5.53
N ASP A 27 -11.73 6.21 -5.48
CA ASP A 27 -12.01 7.50 -6.09
C ASP A 27 -11.16 8.67 -5.56
N GLU A 28 -10.79 8.70 -4.28
CA GLU A 28 -9.92 9.73 -3.70
C GLU A 28 -8.47 9.55 -4.13
N ILE A 29 -8.03 8.30 -4.32
CA ILE A 29 -6.72 7.98 -4.87
C ILE A 29 -6.67 8.35 -6.35
N ASP A 30 -7.67 7.95 -7.14
CA ASP A 30 -7.73 8.27 -8.56
C ASP A 30 -7.79 9.79 -8.77
N ASN A 31 -8.53 10.53 -7.94
CA ASN A 31 -8.52 11.99 -7.96
C ASN A 31 -7.16 12.58 -7.56
N ALA A 32 -6.56 12.10 -6.46
CA ALA A 32 -5.24 12.57 -6.01
C ALA A 32 -4.12 12.27 -7.02
N LEU A 33 -4.27 11.20 -7.80
CA LEU A 33 -3.36 10.83 -8.88
C LEU A 33 -3.62 11.65 -10.15
N ASN A 34 -4.88 11.90 -10.51
CA ASN A 34 -5.23 12.73 -11.66
C ASN A 34 -4.88 14.21 -11.46
N GLU A 35 -4.90 14.70 -10.22
CA GLU A 35 -4.46 16.05 -9.87
C GLU A 35 -2.93 16.20 -9.98
N PHE A 36 -2.19 15.10 -9.79
CA PHE A 36 -0.74 15.07 -9.93
C PHE A 36 -0.30 15.12 -11.41
N ASP A 37 -0.93 14.34 -12.30
CA ASP A 37 -0.65 14.37 -13.75
C ASP A 37 -0.80 15.78 -14.35
N LYS A 38 -1.81 16.54 -13.88
CA LYS A 38 -2.04 17.94 -14.32
C LYS A 38 -0.93 18.91 -13.90
N THR A 39 -0.21 18.62 -12.82
CA THR A 39 0.83 19.51 -12.31
C THR A 39 2.14 19.33 -13.11
N SER A 40 2.39 18.12 -13.61
CA SER A 40 3.60 17.80 -14.41
C SER A 40 3.62 18.47 -15.79
N GLU A 41 2.46 18.72 -16.42
CA GLU A 41 2.39 19.40 -17.73
C GLU A 41 2.74 20.90 -17.65
N THR A 42 2.78 21.49 -16.45
CA THR A 42 2.98 22.94 -16.30
C THR A 42 4.46 23.34 -16.14
N THR A 43 5.37 22.38 -15.95
CA THR A 43 6.79 22.64 -15.60
C THR A 43 7.78 22.37 -16.75
N GLU A 44 7.32 21.99 -17.95
CA GLU A 44 8.20 21.69 -19.11
C GLU A 44 8.92 22.91 -19.73
N GLY A 45 8.77 24.11 -19.15
CA GLY A 45 9.26 25.35 -19.71
C GLY A 45 10.45 26.00 -19.00
N LYS A 46 11.54 25.28 -18.67
CA LYS A 46 12.91 25.83 -18.42
C LYS A 46 13.89 24.75 -17.96
N ILE A 47 14.42 23.95 -18.87
CA ILE A 47 15.71 23.27 -18.63
C ILE A 47 16.63 23.62 -19.79
N ASN A 48 17.58 24.50 -19.52
CA ASN A 48 18.61 24.88 -20.49
C ASN A 48 19.52 23.68 -20.71
N SER A 49 19.56 23.22 -21.96
CA SER A 49 20.50 22.25 -22.49
C SER A 49 21.93 22.68 -22.21
N LEU A 50 22.66 21.90 -21.39
CA LEU A 50 24.11 22.01 -21.23
C LEU A 50 24.74 20.81 -21.96
N ASP A 51 25.39 21.12 -23.07
CA ASP A 51 26.09 20.20 -23.95
C ASP A 51 27.19 19.42 -23.21
N GLY A 52 27.28 18.14 -23.54
CA GLY A 52 28.15 17.17 -22.89
C GLY A 52 29.63 17.33 -23.21
N GLN A 53 30.45 17.07 -22.19
CA GLN A 53 31.82 16.58 -22.35
C GLN A 53 32.06 15.44 -21.35
N ASN A 54 32.24 14.24 -21.90
CA ASN A 54 32.66 13.05 -21.16
C ASN A 54 34.17 13.10 -20.94
N ASN A 55 34.60 13.35 -19.70
CA ASN A 55 35.94 12.96 -19.24
C ASN A 55 35.78 12.30 -17.87
N VAL A 56 35.97 10.99 -17.83
CA VAL A 56 35.90 10.15 -16.63
C VAL A 56 37.30 10.10 -16.04
N ASP A 57 37.69 11.14 -15.34
CA ASP A 57 38.81 11.09 -14.39
C ASP A 57 38.26 11.14 -12.96
N ALA A 58 38.77 10.24 -12.13
CA ALA A 58 38.27 9.91 -10.81
C ALA A 58 38.11 11.15 -9.90
N MET A 59 36.87 11.61 -9.77
CA MET A 59 36.47 12.69 -8.88
C MET A 59 36.44 12.16 -7.43
N LYS A 60 37.47 12.52 -6.67
CA LYS A 60 37.54 12.37 -5.22
C LYS A 60 36.42 13.23 -4.61
N PRO A 61 35.55 12.71 -3.73
CA PRO A 61 34.46 13.50 -3.16
C PRO A 61 35.03 14.57 -2.23
N THR A 62 35.17 15.79 -2.72
CA THR A 62 35.44 16.96 -1.89
C THR A 62 34.15 17.34 -1.19
N GLY A 63 34.12 17.09 0.11
CA GLY A 63 32.98 17.30 0.99
C GLY A 63 32.51 18.75 1.00
N ASN A 64 31.35 18.95 0.38
CA ASN A 64 30.37 19.97 0.74
C ASN A 64 29.00 19.33 0.49
N ASP A 65 28.68 18.30 1.28
CA ASP A 65 27.30 17.82 1.41
C ASP A 65 26.54 18.91 2.16
N GLN A 66 26.04 19.91 1.44
CA GLN A 66 24.88 20.67 1.91
C GLN A 66 23.75 19.65 1.98
N SER A 67 23.44 19.22 3.20
CA SER A 67 22.39 18.24 3.41
C SER A 67 21.07 18.84 2.91
N LEU A 68 20.32 18.06 2.12
CA LEU A 68 18.94 18.33 1.71
C LEU A 68 17.98 18.71 2.87
N ASP A 69 18.45 18.58 4.11
CA ASP A 69 17.80 19.00 5.35
C ASP A 69 17.76 20.53 5.54
N ASP A 70 18.66 21.30 4.91
CA ASP A 70 18.80 22.74 5.19
C ASP A 70 17.67 23.62 4.60
N ASN A 71 16.93 23.11 3.62
CA ASN A 71 15.89 23.86 2.91
C ASN A 71 14.47 23.66 3.47
N ILE A 72 14.28 22.75 4.43
CA ILE A 72 12.97 22.45 4.99
C ILE A 72 12.78 23.18 6.32
N SER A 73 11.61 23.80 6.49
CA SER A 73 11.24 24.46 7.75
C SER A 73 11.26 23.47 8.92
N ALA A 74 11.63 23.95 10.10
CA ALA A 74 11.62 23.12 11.31
C ALA A 74 10.21 22.55 11.60
N GLU A 75 9.16 23.29 11.24
CA GLU A 75 7.77 22.85 11.33
C GLU A 75 7.45 21.72 10.35
N CYS A 76 7.91 21.79 9.10
CA CYS A 76 7.70 20.70 8.14
C CYS A 76 8.49 19.46 8.54
N LYS A 77 9.71 19.62 9.06
CA LYS A 77 10.50 18.50 9.57
C LYS A 77 9.76 17.70 10.64
N LYS A 78 9.06 18.36 11.55
CA LYS A 78 8.23 17.68 12.56
C LYS A 78 7.10 16.84 11.94
N VAL A 79 6.50 17.33 10.85
CA VAL A 79 5.45 16.59 10.12
C VAL A 79 6.05 15.36 9.44
N ILE A 80 7.22 15.51 8.82
CA ILE A 80 7.96 14.39 8.20
C ILE A 80 8.33 13.38 9.28
N ASP A 81 8.89 13.81 10.40
CA ASP A 81 9.27 12.95 11.52
C ASP A 81 8.07 12.19 12.10
N GLU A 82 6.89 12.83 12.21
CA GLU A 82 5.65 12.18 12.64
C GLU A 82 5.25 11.04 11.69
N VAL A 83 5.35 11.26 10.38
CA VAL A 83 5.11 10.23 9.36
C VAL A 83 6.17 9.14 9.42
N GLU A 84 7.44 9.50 9.57
CA GLU A 84 8.56 8.56 9.65
C GLU A 84 8.48 7.63 10.86
N ASN A 85 7.94 8.10 11.98
CA ASN A 85 7.69 7.29 13.18
C ASN A 85 6.65 6.17 12.96
N CYS A 86 5.85 6.25 11.88
CA CYS A 86 4.98 5.15 11.47
C CYS A 86 5.69 4.05 10.68
N PHE A 87 6.95 4.29 10.32
CA PHE A 87 7.80 3.33 9.67
C PHE A 87 8.84 2.80 10.65
N GLY A 88 9.12 1.51 10.54
CA GLY A 88 10.19 0.86 11.28
C GLY A 88 11.04 0.06 10.32
N ARG A 89 12.25 -0.30 10.75
CA ARG A 89 13.07 -1.24 10.00
C ARG A 89 12.39 -2.62 10.03
N LEU A 90 11.92 -3.08 8.87
CA LEU A 90 11.37 -4.42 8.72
C LEU A 90 12.51 -5.44 8.78
N THR A 91 12.47 -6.27 9.81
CA THR A 91 13.32 -7.45 10.03
C THR A 91 12.40 -8.60 10.41
N VAL A 92 12.85 -9.86 10.35
CA VAL A 92 12.03 -11.01 10.80
C VAL A 92 11.62 -10.83 12.25
N GLU A 93 12.53 -10.31 13.07
CA GLU A 93 12.35 -10.12 14.50
C GLU A 93 11.40 -8.95 14.81
N SER A 94 11.41 -7.90 13.99
CA SER A 94 10.58 -6.71 14.18
C SER A 94 9.31 -6.68 13.33
N TYR A 95 9.10 -7.67 12.45
CA TYR A 95 8.09 -7.64 11.40
C TYR A 95 6.70 -7.31 11.93
N ASP A 96 6.25 -8.10 12.91
CA ASP A 96 4.91 -8.00 13.45
C ASP A 96 4.71 -6.66 14.17
N LYS A 97 5.66 -6.27 15.02
CA LYS A 97 5.61 -4.98 15.72
C LYS A 97 5.56 -3.79 14.77
N VAL A 98 6.38 -3.79 13.72
CA VAL A 98 6.44 -2.71 12.74
C VAL A 98 5.13 -2.66 11.94
N CYS A 99 4.61 -3.81 11.52
CA CYS A 99 3.33 -3.88 10.82
C CYS A 99 2.14 -3.50 11.70
N ASP A 100 2.13 -3.87 12.97
CA ASP A 100 1.08 -3.46 13.91
C ASP A 100 1.11 -1.96 14.18
N THR A 101 2.32 -1.36 14.25
CA THR A 101 2.48 0.10 14.36
C THR A 101 1.93 0.79 13.11
N PHE A 102 2.36 0.35 11.92
CA PHE A 102 1.90 0.91 10.64
C PHE A 102 0.39 0.77 10.44
N ASN A 103 -0.19 -0.38 10.77
CA ASN A 103 -1.62 -0.66 10.65
C ASN A 103 -2.47 -0.03 11.77
N SER A 104 -1.86 0.63 12.75
CA SER A 104 -2.61 1.33 13.80
C SER A 104 -3.44 2.47 13.20
N VAL A 105 -4.60 2.76 13.81
CA VAL A 105 -5.48 3.85 13.37
C VAL A 105 -4.74 5.19 13.34
N GLN A 106 -3.87 5.43 14.32
CA GLN A 106 -3.06 6.64 14.39
C GLN A 106 -2.15 6.75 13.16
N CYS A 107 -1.40 5.71 12.83
CA CYS A 107 -0.48 5.76 11.70
C CYS A 107 -1.19 5.82 10.36
N GLN A 108 -2.27 5.05 10.17
CA GLN A 108 -3.07 5.14 8.95
C GLN A 108 -3.63 6.56 8.73
N ASN A 109 -4.05 7.25 9.79
CA ASN A 109 -4.50 8.64 9.69
C ASN A 109 -3.38 9.64 9.34
N ILE A 110 -2.15 9.34 9.73
CA ILE A 110 -0.97 10.18 9.45
C ILE A 110 -0.49 9.95 8.01
N VAL A 111 -0.23 8.68 7.63
CA VAL A 111 0.36 8.34 6.32
C VAL A 111 -0.57 8.58 5.14
N ASN A 112 -1.89 8.60 5.39
CA ASN A 112 -2.88 8.89 4.34
C ASN A 112 -3.02 10.39 4.04
N LYS A 113 -2.36 11.28 4.79
CA LYS A 113 -2.30 12.71 4.49
C LYS A 113 -1.05 13.02 3.68
N LYS A 114 -1.18 13.83 2.63
CA LYS A 114 0.00 14.33 1.91
C LYS A 114 0.72 15.33 2.82
N ILE A 115 2.04 15.20 2.95
CA ILE A 115 2.82 16.19 3.71
C ILE A 115 2.71 17.57 3.07
N ALA A 116 2.55 17.63 1.74
CA ALA A 116 2.35 18.86 0.97
C ALA A 116 1.03 19.60 1.30
N ASP A 117 0.06 18.93 1.92
CA ASP A 117 -1.19 19.57 2.37
C ASP A 117 -0.95 20.42 3.63
N ASN A 118 0.15 20.18 4.36
CA ASN A 118 0.53 20.98 5.51
C ASN A 118 1.10 22.34 5.07
N GLN A 119 0.64 23.43 5.68
CA GLN A 119 1.10 24.79 5.36
C GLN A 119 2.60 24.99 5.64
N ALA A 120 3.18 24.25 6.59
CA ALA A 120 4.61 24.30 6.88
C ALA A 120 5.47 23.64 5.79
N CYS A 121 4.89 22.69 5.03
CA CYS A 121 5.57 21.91 4.00
C CYS A 121 5.22 22.43 2.61
N LYS A 122 5.88 23.53 2.20
CA LYS A 122 5.77 24.11 0.85
C LYS A 122 7.15 24.20 0.20
N GLY A 123 7.18 24.15 -1.13
CA GLY A 123 8.41 24.27 -1.93
C GLY A 123 8.76 22.98 -2.67
N ASP A 124 9.68 23.09 -3.62
CA ASP A 124 10.05 22.02 -4.55
C ASP A 124 10.68 20.82 -3.83
N ASP A 125 11.44 21.05 -2.77
CA ASP A 125 12.07 19.98 -1.99
C ASP A 125 11.05 19.06 -1.31
N VAL A 126 9.86 19.57 -0.95
CA VAL A 126 8.80 18.78 -0.28
C VAL A 126 8.29 17.65 -1.18
N GLU A 127 8.26 17.86 -2.50
CA GLU A 127 7.82 16.82 -3.44
C GLU A 127 8.74 15.60 -3.38
N MET A 128 10.05 15.81 -3.25
CA MET A 128 11.02 14.72 -3.11
C MET A 128 10.77 13.90 -1.85
N TYR A 129 10.52 14.54 -0.70
CA TYR A 129 10.17 13.85 0.55
C TYR A 129 8.82 13.14 0.44
N GLN A 130 7.83 13.76 -0.21
CA GLN A 130 6.52 13.15 -0.44
C GLN A 130 6.66 11.86 -1.26
N ASN A 131 7.47 11.87 -2.32
CA ASN A 131 7.73 10.69 -3.14
C ASN A 131 8.47 9.60 -2.34
N ALA A 132 9.47 9.95 -1.53
CA ALA A 132 10.14 9.01 -0.65
C ALA A 132 9.18 8.35 0.36
N ILE A 133 8.27 9.13 0.95
CA ILE A 133 7.22 8.63 1.85
C ILE A 133 6.26 7.69 1.09
N ILE A 134 5.83 8.04 -0.12
CA ILE A 134 4.94 7.16 -0.91
C ILE A 134 5.63 5.81 -1.19
N VAL A 135 6.93 5.80 -1.52
CA VAL A 135 7.68 4.55 -1.69
C VAL A 135 7.68 3.71 -0.41
N LYS A 136 7.82 4.34 0.76
CA LYS A 136 7.71 3.65 2.05
C LYS A 136 6.30 3.10 2.27
N ILE A 137 5.25 3.88 2.01
CA ILE A 137 3.86 3.44 2.12
C ILE A 137 3.59 2.23 1.21
N ILE A 138 4.03 2.26 -0.05
CA ILE A 138 3.90 1.12 -0.98
C ILE A 138 4.54 -0.14 -0.38
N LYS A 139 5.79 -0.04 0.08
CA LYS A 139 6.51 -1.17 0.68
C LYS A 139 5.79 -1.69 1.92
N MET A 140 5.29 -0.79 2.77
CA MET A 140 4.57 -1.14 3.99
C MET A 140 3.22 -1.78 3.68
N ASN A 141 2.46 -1.30 2.70
CA ASN A 141 1.19 -1.91 2.31
C ASN A 141 1.39 -3.34 1.78
N LEU A 142 2.42 -3.58 0.97
CA LEU A 142 2.74 -4.92 0.47
C LEU A 142 3.26 -5.85 1.58
N SER A 143 4.03 -5.33 2.54
CA SER A 143 4.62 -6.12 3.63
C SER A 143 3.66 -6.35 4.79
N CYS A 144 2.79 -5.38 5.07
CA CYS A 144 1.95 -5.38 6.28
C CYS A 144 0.46 -5.54 5.98
N GLY A 145 0.08 -5.70 4.72
CA GLY A 145 -1.29 -5.99 4.33
C GLY A 145 -1.84 -7.20 5.08
N LYS A 146 -3.04 -7.04 5.64
CA LYS A 146 -3.78 -8.09 6.35
C LYS A 146 -5.14 -8.33 5.69
N THR A 147 -5.66 -9.55 5.85
CA THR A 147 -7.03 -9.93 5.50
C THR A 147 -8.01 -9.32 6.51
N GLN A 148 -9.31 -9.48 6.26
CA GLN A 148 -10.36 -9.05 7.19
C GLN A 148 -10.29 -9.76 8.54
N ASP A 149 -9.74 -10.98 8.57
CA ASP A 149 -9.57 -11.78 9.79
C ASP A 149 -8.27 -11.44 10.56
N GLY A 150 -7.50 -10.44 10.10
CA GLY A 150 -6.25 -10.02 10.72
C GLY A 150 -5.03 -10.87 10.34
N GLU A 151 -5.18 -11.84 9.45
CA GLU A 151 -4.08 -12.66 8.91
C GLU A 151 -3.27 -11.88 7.87
N TYR A 152 -1.96 -12.10 7.77
CA TYR A 152 -1.17 -11.48 6.70
C TYR A 152 -1.61 -11.94 5.31
N CYS A 153 -1.63 -11.00 4.37
CA CYS A 153 -1.83 -11.28 2.96
C CYS A 153 -0.72 -12.19 2.40
N PRO A 154 -0.96 -12.97 1.33
CA PRO A 154 0.07 -13.85 0.77
C PRO A 154 1.37 -13.13 0.37
N ILE A 155 1.30 -11.96 -0.27
CA ILE A 155 2.50 -11.12 -0.55
C ILE A 155 3.22 -10.71 0.74
N ALA A 156 2.49 -10.32 1.79
CA ALA A 156 3.06 -9.99 3.09
C ALA A 156 3.73 -11.19 3.77
N LYS A 157 3.08 -12.37 3.73
CA LYS A 157 3.65 -13.63 4.25
C LYS A 157 4.94 -14.00 3.51
N TYR A 158 4.96 -13.79 2.19
CA TYR A 158 6.14 -13.99 1.37
C TYR A 158 7.28 -13.05 1.79
N GLY A 159 7.02 -11.74 1.91
CA GLY A 159 8.01 -10.77 2.38
C GLY A 159 8.55 -11.05 3.78
N LYS A 160 7.69 -11.53 4.69
CA LYS A 160 8.08 -11.93 6.06
C LYS A 160 9.06 -13.11 6.07
N SER A 161 8.95 -14.03 5.11
CA SER A 161 9.74 -15.27 5.09
C SER A 161 11.22 -15.08 4.71
N ARG A 162 11.65 -13.87 4.32
CA ARG A 162 13.04 -13.55 3.87
C ARG A 162 13.55 -14.51 2.79
N ASN A 163 12.67 -15.02 1.94
CA ASN A 163 13.16 -15.57 0.69
C ASN A 163 13.66 -14.38 -0.13
N ASP A 164 14.97 -14.30 -0.37
CA ASP A 164 15.58 -13.36 -1.34
C ASP A 164 15.11 -13.66 -2.78
N ASP A 165 14.25 -14.67 -2.93
CA ASP A 165 13.54 -15.00 -4.14
C ASP A 165 12.66 -13.84 -4.61
N GLU A 166 12.44 -13.84 -5.91
CA GLU A 166 11.62 -12.84 -6.57
C GLU A 166 10.14 -13.16 -6.36
N LEU A 167 9.33 -12.12 -6.13
CA LEU A 167 7.88 -12.27 -5.99
C LEU A 167 7.31 -13.06 -7.18
N THR A 168 6.76 -14.24 -6.90
CA THR A 168 6.29 -15.15 -7.94
C THR A 168 4.83 -14.91 -8.31
N ASP A 169 4.46 -15.24 -9.55
CA ASP A 169 3.07 -15.23 -10.01
C ASP A 169 2.15 -16.10 -9.13
N ALA A 170 2.68 -17.17 -8.52
CA ALA A 170 1.92 -18.01 -7.61
C ALA A 170 1.45 -17.21 -6.38
N VAL A 171 2.35 -16.46 -5.72
CA VAL A 171 2.03 -15.62 -4.56
C VAL A 171 1.05 -14.50 -4.94
N ILE A 172 1.21 -13.92 -6.12
CA ILE A 172 0.29 -12.90 -6.63
C ILE A 172 -1.11 -13.51 -6.87
N ASN A 173 -1.19 -14.71 -7.47
CA ASN A 173 -2.45 -15.43 -7.64
C ASN A 173 -3.07 -15.84 -6.30
N GLU A 174 -2.29 -16.20 -5.29
CA GLU A 174 -2.83 -16.51 -3.97
C GLU A 174 -3.46 -15.26 -3.31
N THR A 175 -2.89 -14.09 -3.56
CA THR A 175 -3.40 -12.81 -3.06
C THR A 175 -4.82 -12.54 -3.56
N CYS A 176 -5.19 -13.02 -4.75
CA CYS A 176 -6.54 -12.92 -5.31
C CYS A 176 -7.64 -13.58 -4.47
N LYS A 177 -7.27 -14.54 -3.59
CA LYS A 177 -8.23 -15.22 -2.71
C LYS A 177 -8.85 -14.27 -1.68
N TYR A 178 -8.19 -13.15 -1.37
CA TYR A 178 -8.59 -12.23 -0.31
C TYR A 178 -8.79 -10.83 -0.85
N LYS A 179 -10.03 -10.33 -0.78
CA LYS A 179 -10.40 -9.06 -1.39
C LYS A 179 -9.54 -7.87 -0.93
N THR A 180 -9.44 -7.69 0.39
CA THR A 180 -8.63 -6.62 0.98
C THR A 180 -7.16 -6.70 0.54
N CYS A 181 -6.61 -7.91 0.41
CA CYS A 181 -5.23 -8.10 -0.04
C CYS A 181 -5.05 -7.76 -1.51
N ARG A 182 -5.97 -8.21 -2.37
CA ARG A 182 -5.94 -7.86 -3.80
C ARG A 182 -6.03 -6.35 -4.00
N GLU A 183 -7.00 -5.70 -3.35
CA GLU A 183 -7.21 -4.25 -3.48
C GLU A 183 -5.98 -3.46 -3.01
N THR A 184 -5.40 -3.84 -1.87
CA THR A 184 -4.17 -3.23 -1.34
C THR A 184 -2.99 -3.43 -2.29
N ALA A 185 -2.84 -4.62 -2.86
CA ALA A 185 -1.76 -4.93 -3.80
C ALA A 185 -1.92 -4.14 -5.10
N VAL A 186 -3.12 -4.11 -5.69
CA VAL A 186 -3.42 -3.33 -6.91
C VAL A 186 -3.09 -1.87 -6.67
N GLN A 187 -3.58 -1.28 -5.58
CA GLN A 187 -3.30 0.12 -5.24
C GLN A 187 -1.79 0.39 -5.14
N SER A 188 -1.06 -0.47 -4.42
CA SER A 188 0.38 -0.31 -4.18
C SER A 188 1.18 -0.41 -5.48
N PHE A 189 0.88 -1.40 -6.33
CA PHE A 189 1.54 -1.56 -7.63
C PHE A 189 1.18 -0.44 -8.61
N THR A 190 -0.05 0.06 -8.61
CA THR A 190 -0.44 1.22 -9.42
C THR A 190 0.30 2.48 -8.98
N MET A 191 0.41 2.75 -7.67
CA MET A 191 1.20 3.88 -7.16
C MET A 191 2.68 3.75 -7.52
N TYR A 192 3.24 2.55 -7.39
CA TYR A 192 4.64 2.29 -7.76
C TYR A 192 4.90 2.56 -9.24
N LYS A 193 4.03 2.04 -10.11
CA LYS A 193 4.12 2.25 -11.57
C LYS A 193 4.14 3.75 -11.89
N LYS A 194 3.19 4.52 -11.36
CA LYS A 194 3.12 5.97 -11.59
C LYS A 194 4.36 6.71 -11.12
N LEU A 195 4.86 6.40 -9.92
CA LEU A 195 6.12 6.97 -9.44
C LEU A 195 7.29 6.64 -10.37
N ASN A 196 7.39 5.39 -10.83
CA ASN A 196 8.48 5.01 -11.71
C ASN A 196 8.37 5.69 -13.09
N ASP A 197 7.17 5.85 -13.63
CA ASP A 197 6.93 6.57 -14.89
C ASP A 197 7.38 8.04 -14.78
N LEU A 198 7.09 8.71 -13.65
CA LEU A 198 7.57 10.06 -13.34
C LEU A 198 9.11 10.13 -13.25
N TYR A 199 9.74 9.16 -12.59
CA TYR A 199 11.20 9.12 -12.52
C TYR A 199 11.84 8.82 -13.88
N ILE A 200 11.22 8.01 -14.72
CA ILE A 200 11.72 7.68 -16.06
C ILE A 200 11.63 8.91 -16.97
N SER A 201 10.52 9.64 -16.94
CA SER A 201 10.33 10.84 -17.78
C SER A 201 11.34 11.95 -17.44
N GLN A 202 11.68 12.12 -16.16
CA GLN A 202 12.67 13.11 -15.72
C GLN A 202 14.13 12.70 -16.04
N THR A 203 14.46 11.42 -16.06
CA THR A 203 15.83 10.94 -16.32
C THR A 203 16.02 10.48 -17.77
N GLN A 204 16.18 11.42 -18.72
CA GLN A 204 16.47 11.12 -20.14
C GLN A 204 17.87 10.50 -20.41
N SER A 205 18.63 10.07 -19.40
CA SER A 205 20.03 9.65 -19.53
C SER A 205 20.28 8.22 -19.04
N ASN A 206 20.63 7.33 -19.98
CA ASN A 206 21.43 6.08 -19.90
C ASN A 206 21.24 5.03 -18.77
N MET A 207 20.46 5.27 -17.71
CA MET A 207 20.16 4.30 -16.64
C MET A 207 18.95 3.39 -16.94
N VAL A 208 18.40 3.47 -18.15
CA VAL A 208 17.14 2.85 -18.59
C VAL A 208 17.12 1.32 -18.43
N LYS A 209 18.27 0.64 -18.50
CA LYS A 209 18.31 -0.84 -18.53
C LYS A 209 17.99 -1.54 -17.21
N ARG A 210 18.32 -0.97 -16.03
CA ARG A 210 17.97 -1.59 -14.74
C ARG A 210 16.52 -1.31 -14.33
N LYS A 211 15.98 -0.15 -14.70
CA LYS A 211 14.59 0.24 -14.39
C LYS A 211 13.54 -0.56 -15.17
N SER A 212 13.86 -1.16 -16.33
CA SER A 212 12.85 -1.87 -17.12
C SER A 212 12.40 -3.19 -16.51
N VAL A 213 13.29 -3.90 -15.81
CA VAL A 213 12.99 -5.24 -15.24
C VAL A 213 11.97 -5.15 -14.10
N ASP A 214 12.07 -4.12 -13.26
CA ASP A 214 11.09 -3.91 -12.17
C ASP A 214 9.72 -3.50 -12.70
N ASN A 215 9.68 -2.75 -13.82
CA ASN A 215 8.42 -2.33 -14.44
C ASN A 215 7.64 -3.49 -15.06
N GLU A 216 8.30 -4.39 -15.79
CA GLU A 216 7.65 -5.56 -16.36
C GLU A 216 7.00 -6.45 -15.29
N ARG A 217 7.62 -6.55 -14.11
CA ARG A 217 7.06 -7.29 -12.97
C ARG A 217 5.84 -6.62 -12.38
N VAL A 218 5.88 -5.31 -12.21
CA VAL A 218 4.75 -4.54 -11.70
C VAL A 218 3.56 -4.66 -12.66
N GLU A 219 3.81 -4.60 -13.97
CA GLU A 219 2.78 -4.79 -15.00
C GLU A 219 2.24 -6.21 -15.03
N SER A 220 3.10 -7.22 -14.89
CA SER A 220 2.66 -8.62 -14.77
C SER A 220 1.79 -8.81 -13.54
N ALA A 221 2.22 -8.29 -12.38
CA ALA A 221 1.46 -8.35 -11.14
C ALA A 221 0.10 -7.67 -11.27
N LEU A 222 0.04 -6.44 -11.82
CA LEU A 222 -1.21 -5.74 -12.09
C LEU A 222 -2.09 -6.51 -13.07
N THR A 223 -1.51 -7.13 -14.10
CA THR A 223 -2.25 -7.94 -15.06
C THR A 223 -2.90 -9.14 -14.37
N ILE A 224 -2.17 -9.86 -13.51
CA ILE A 224 -2.71 -10.99 -12.73
C ILE A 224 -3.81 -10.52 -11.79
N LEU A 225 -3.55 -9.45 -11.01
CA LEU A 225 -4.47 -8.96 -10.00
C LEU A 225 -5.78 -8.39 -10.60
N ASN A 226 -5.74 -7.86 -11.82
CA ASN A 226 -6.92 -7.33 -12.51
C ASN A 226 -7.61 -8.34 -13.44
N LYS A 227 -7.08 -9.56 -13.60
CA LYS A 227 -7.77 -10.62 -14.37
C LYS A 227 -9.12 -10.95 -13.74
N GLU A 228 -10.13 -11.19 -14.58
CA GLU A 228 -11.47 -11.56 -14.14
C GLU A 228 -11.47 -12.81 -13.23
N GLN A 229 -10.55 -13.76 -13.47
CA GLN A 229 -10.36 -14.93 -12.61
C GLN A 229 -9.97 -14.55 -11.18
N CYS A 230 -9.04 -13.60 -11.01
CA CYS A 230 -8.63 -13.06 -9.72
C CYS A 230 -9.82 -12.37 -9.03
N ILE A 231 -10.62 -11.62 -9.80
CA ILE A 231 -11.80 -10.93 -9.28
C ILE A 231 -12.89 -11.90 -8.81
N LYS A 232 -13.11 -12.99 -9.54
CA LYS A 232 -14.11 -14.02 -9.19
C LYS A 232 -13.71 -14.83 -7.96
N GLN A 233 -12.42 -15.00 -7.67
CA GLN A 233 -11.93 -15.76 -6.52
C GLN A 233 -12.30 -15.14 -5.17
N GLU A 234 -12.51 -13.83 -5.12
CA GLU A 234 -12.96 -13.10 -3.91
C GLU A 234 -14.31 -13.58 -3.38
N SER A 235 -15.11 -14.20 -4.25
CA SER A 235 -16.48 -14.62 -3.94
C SER A 235 -16.54 -16.05 -3.36
N GLY A 236 -15.40 -16.72 -3.20
CA GLY A 236 -15.31 -18.14 -2.83
C GLY A 236 -15.60 -18.45 -1.36
N ALA A 237 -15.50 -17.47 -0.46
CA ALA A 237 -15.65 -17.69 1.00
C ALA A 237 -16.85 -16.92 1.56
N SER A 238 -18.07 -17.29 1.14
CA SER A 238 -19.33 -17.12 1.91
C SER A 238 -20.59 -17.63 1.20
N SER A 239 -20.52 -18.12 -0.04
CA SER A 239 -21.63 -18.90 -0.62
C SER A 239 -21.57 -20.37 -0.18
N LEU A 240 -21.23 -20.62 1.08
CA LEU A 240 -21.73 -21.83 1.73
C LEU A 240 -23.25 -21.66 1.71
N ASN A 241 -23.91 -22.41 0.81
CA ASN A 241 -25.35 -22.47 0.66
C ASN A 241 -25.98 -22.96 1.98
N ILE A 242 -26.05 -22.09 3.00
CA ILE A 242 -26.83 -22.24 4.24
C ILE A 242 -28.33 -22.10 3.92
N LYS A 243 -28.75 -22.36 2.67
CA LYS A 243 -30.16 -22.51 2.32
C LYS A 243 -30.68 -23.94 2.54
N SER A 244 -29.82 -24.94 2.74
CA SER A 244 -30.28 -26.33 2.85
C SER A 244 -30.35 -26.88 4.28
N SER A 245 -29.44 -26.49 5.19
CA SER A 245 -29.43 -27.04 6.56
C SER A 245 -30.46 -26.38 7.49
N LEU A 246 -30.78 -25.10 7.29
CA LEU A 246 -31.75 -24.36 8.11
C LEU A 246 -33.21 -24.82 7.86
N LEU A 247 -33.54 -25.25 6.63
CA LEU A 247 -34.84 -25.85 6.31
C LEU A 247 -35.02 -27.23 6.95
N LEU A 248 -33.96 -28.02 7.08
CA LEU A 248 -34.00 -29.32 7.74
C LEU A 248 -34.23 -29.19 9.26
N SER A 249 -33.66 -28.17 9.91
CA SER A 249 -33.89 -27.95 11.35
C SER A 249 -35.31 -27.49 11.68
N PHE A 250 -35.97 -26.72 10.81
CA PHE A 250 -37.36 -26.32 11.02
C PHE A 250 -38.33 -27.49 10.77
N GLY A 251 -38.08 -28.35 9.79
CA GLY A 251 -38.92 -29.53 9.52
C GLY A 251 -38.96 -30.54 10.67
N LEU A 252 -37.83 -30.76 11.35
CA LEU A 252 -37.74 -31.67 12.50
C LEU A 252 -38.48 -31.13 13.75
N PHE A 253 -38.53 -29.81 13.93
CA PHE A 253 -39.30 -29.22 15.03
C PHE A 253 -40.81 -29.38 14.83
N PHE A 254 -41.31 -29.33 13.59
CA PHE A 254 -42.74 -29.57 13.33
C PHE A 254 -43.13 -31.05 13.44
N LEU A 255 -42.21 -31.99 13.15
CA LEU A 255 -42.46 -33.43 13.32
C LEU A 255 -42.41 -33.91 14.78
N LEU A 256 -41.75 -33.18 15.67
CA LEU A 256 -41.67 -33.51 17.10
C LEU A 256 -42.78 -32.86 17.95
N TYR A 257 -43.58 -31.96 17.36
CA TYR A 257 -44.63 -31.19 18.06
C TYR A 257 -46.06 -31.57 17.64
N VAL A 258 -46.21 -32.54 16.74
CA VAL A 258 -47.47 -33.20 16.37
C VAL A 258 -47.45 -34.61 16.92
#